data_AF-A0A849E8F3-F1
#
_entry.id   AF-A0A849E8F3-F1
#
_cell.length_a   1.000
_cell.length_b   1.000
_cell.length_c   1.000
_cell.angle_alpha   90.00
_cell.angle_beta   90.00
_cell.angle_gamma   90.00
#
_symmetry.space_group_name_H-M   'P 1'
#
loop_
_entity.id
_entity.type
_entity.pdbx_description
1 polymer ?
#
loop_
_entity_poly.entity_id
_entity_poly.type
_entity_poly.pdbx_seq_one_letter_code
_entity_poly.pdbx_strand_id
1 'polypeptide(L)'
;MSLIQSWLASANRPDNPFPVNNLALGVFSTGDDDPRCGVAIGDMILDCRAAERSGLLEIPGGGFFGQPSWNQVMQAGPATWSALRARLTGILSRGSRDEAAARQHLTAMSDAKMHMPFTVAEYTDFYAGRHHATNVGTMFRGADNALPPNWLHMPIGYNGRASSVVVSGSDIRRPWGQLKGPDHDKPAFMPCRRFDFELEMGAIVGTPSNGPVTVDQADAMIFGYVLLNDWSARDIQAWEYQPLGPFQAKATATTISPWIIMKAALEPFRVDAPERKVELLSYLKDTGPMLYDIDLEVSLSPQGSDGTTITRTNYREMYYSAAQQLAHHTSSGCPMRTGDLLGSGTISGPAKSARGSLLELSWGGKEPLRLDCGEDRSFLLDGDTLTLSGVAQGDGYMIGFGQCTGTLLPALEAPYTA
;
A
#
# COMPACT_ATOMS: atom_id res chain seq x y z
N MET A 1 5.69 -6.26 -22.35
CA MET A 1 6.26 -7.60 -22.11
C MET A 1 5.12 -8.62 -22.14
N SER A 2 5.30 -9.82 -22.69
CA SER A 2 4.28 -10.88 -22.70
C SER A 2 4.39 -11.78 -21.46
N LEU A 3 3.41 -12.67 -21.26
CA LEU A 3 3.40 -13.68 -20.20
C LEU A 3 4.60 -14.64 -20.30
N ILE A 4 5.36 -14.76 -19.21
CA ILE A 4 6.33 -15.84 -19.00
C ILE A 4 5.55 -17.05 -18.48
N GLN A 5 5.51 -18.13 -19.26
CA GLN A 5 4.73 -19.30 -18.88
C GLN A 5 5.40 -20.09 -17.75
N SER A 6 4.61 -20.50 -16.76
CA SER A 6 4.98 -21.46 -15.73
C SER A 6 4.66 -22.90 -16.15
N TRP A 7 5.30 -23.88 -15.50
CA TRP A 7 4.84 -25.27 -15.47
C TRP A 7 3.60 -25.44 -14.56
N LEU A 8 3.30 -24.49 -13.66
CA LEU A 8 2.02 -24.40 -12.97
C LEU A 8 0.95 -23.81 -13.89
N ALA A 9 -0.09 -24.58 -14.19
CA ALA A 9 -1.16 -24.16 -15.08
C ALA A 9 -1.93 -22.94 -14.56
N SER A 10 -2.18 -22.86 -13.25
CA SER A 10 -2.90 -21.77 -12.60
C SER A 10 -2.22 -20.40 -12.79
N ALA A 11 -0.89 -20.35 -12.78
CA ALA A 11 -0.11 -19.14 -12.99
C ALA A 11 -0.10 -18.64 -14.44
N ASN A 12 -0.60 -19.42 -15.39
CA ASN A 12 -0.68 -19.05 -16.81
C ASN A 12 -2.04 -18.45 -17.19
N ARG A 13 -2.99 -18.41 -16.27
CA ARG A 13 -4.31 -17.85 -16.54
C ARG A 13 -4.22 -16.33 -16.65
N PRO A 14 -4.83 -15.70 -17.67
CA PRO A 14 -4.77 -14.25 -17.85
C PRO A 14 -5.35 -13.45 -16.68
N ASP A 15 -6.31 -14.03 -15.95
CA ASP A 15 -7.02 -13.45 -14.82
C ASP A 15 -6.39 -13.78 -13.45
N ASN A 16 -5.28 -14.53 -13.42
CA ASN A 16 -4.58 -14.83 -12.18
C ASN A 16 -3.58 -13.70 -11.85
N PRO A 17 -3.59 -13.15 -10.62
CA PRO A 17 -2.74 -12.02 -10.23
C PRO A 17 -1.26 -12.38 -10.04
N PHE A 18 -0.91 -13.66 -9.98
CA PHE A 18 0.42 -14.15 -9.60
C PHE A 18 1.08 -15.00 -10.71
N PRO A 19 1.28 -14.48 -11.94
CA PRO A 19 2.10 -15.14 -12.95
C PRO A 19 3.59 -15.09 -12.59
N VAL A 20 4.44 -15.75 -13.38
CA VAL A 20 5.91 -15.63 -13.26
C VAL A 20 6.39 -14.19 -13.49
N ASN A 21 5.63 -13.38 -14.23
CA ASN A 21 5.93 -11.95 -14.36
C ASN A 21 5.80 -11.18 -13.04
N ASN A 22 5.02 -11.68 -12.07
CA ASN A 22 4.84 -11.05 -10.77
C ASN A 22 5.92 -11.50 -9.77
N LEU A 23 5.81 -12.74 -9.26
CA LEU A 23 6.62 -13.28 -8.16
C LEU A 23 6.54 -12.43 -6.89
N ALA A 24 5.31 -12.18 -6.44
CA ALA A 24 5.03 -11.39 -5.24
C ALA A 24 5.57 -12.05 -3.98
N LEU A 25 6.11 -11.25 -3.06
CA LEU A 25 6.84 -11.72 -1.88
C LEU A 25 6.00 -11.51 -0.62
N GLY A 26 5.82 -12.55 0.20
CA GLY A 26 4.98 -12.50 1.39
C GLY A 26 5.53 -13.34 2.53
N VAL A 27 4.90 -13.24 3.70
CA VAL A 27 5.17 -14.12 4.84
C VAL A 27 3.88 -14.85 5.17
N PHE A 28 3.96 -16.17 5.29
CA PHE A 28 2.80 -17.03 5.50
C PHE A 28 3.09 -18.12 6.55
N SER A 29 2.03 -18.68 7.12
CA SER A 29 2.07 -19.93 7.89
C SER A 29 0.95 -20.87 7.44
N THR A 30 1.05 -22.14 7.85
CA THR A 30 0.09 -23.21 7.55
C THR A 30 -0.20 -23.98 8.82
N GLY A 31 -1.47 -24.12 9.21
CA GLY A 31 -1.81 -24.76 10.49
C GLY A 31 -1.04 -24.13 11.66
N ASP A 32 -0.31 -24.97 12.41
CA ASP A 32 0.50 -24.56 13.56
C ASP A 32 1.98 -24.31 13.22
N ASP A 33 2.37 -24.36 11.95
CA ASP A 33 3.76 -24.11 11.55
C ASP A 33 4.18 -22.66 11.78
N ASP A 34 5.48 -22.45 12.05
CA ASP A 34 6.05 -21.11 12.13
C ASP A 34 5.86 -20.31 10.83
N PRO A 35 5.65 -18.99 10.92
CA PRO A 35 5.69 -18.10 9.77
C PRO A 35 7.01 -18.19 9.01
N ARG A 36 6.95 -17.98 7.69
CA ARG A 36 8.12 -18.04 6.79
C ARG A 36 7.90 -17.26 5.50
N CYS A 37 8.99 -16.84 4.87
CA CYS A 37 8.96 -16.15 3.59
C CYS A 37 8.48 -17.08 2.47
N GLY A 38 7.63 -16.56 1.60
CA GLY A 38 7.14 -17.28 0.43
C GLY A 38 6.89 -16.39 -0.78
N VAL A 39 6.83 -17.01 -1.95
CA VAL A 39 6.58 -16.35 -3.23
C VAL A 39 5.28 -16.85 -3.82
N ALA A 40 4.35 -15.94 -4.12
CA ALA A 40 3.09 -16.29 -4.77
C ALA A 40 3.32 -16.70 -6.24
N ILE A 41 2.69 -17.80 -6.66
CA ILE A 41 2.70 -18.30 -8.04
C ILE A 41 1.39 -19.06 -8.33
N GLY A 42 0.55 -18.50 -9.19
CA GLY A 42 -0.78 -19.03 -9.48
C GLY A 42 -1.68 -19.03 -8.24
N ASP A 43 -2.10 -20.20 -7.82
CA ASP A 43 -2.87 -20.48 -6.59
C ASP A 43 -2.00 -21.09 -5.47
N MET A 44 -0.68 -21.08 -5.65
CA MET A 44 0.30 -21.68 -4.75
C MET A 44 1.25 -20.62 -4.18
N ILE A 45 1.94 -21.00 -3.10
CA ILE A 45 3.05 -20.26 -2.50
C ILE A 45 4.27 -21.18 -2.49
N LEU A 46 5.38 -20.74 -3.07
CA LEU A 46 6.68 -21.40 -2.91
C LEU A 46 7.29 -21.02 -1.56
N ASP A 47 7.53 -22.00 -0.70
CA ASP A 47 8.21 -21.83 0.59
C ASP A 47 9.70 -21.55 0.39
N CYS A 48 10.13 -20.30 0.57
CA CYS A 48 11.51 -19.90 0.36
C CYS A 48 12.46 -20.48 1.41
N ARG A 49 11.99 -20.70 2.64
CA ARG A 49 12.80 -21.30 3.71
C ARG A 49 13.08 -22.77 3.41
N ALA A 50 12.07 -23.51 2.97
CA ALA A 50 12.24 -24.91 2.57
C ALA A 50 13.10 -25.02 1.30
N ALA A 51 12.85 -24.16 0.30
CA ALA A 51 13.62 -24.15 -0.94
C ALA A 51 15.10 -23.76 -0.75
N GLU A 52 15.42 -22.85 0.17
CA GLU A 52 16.82 -22.52 0.51
C GLU A 52 17.49 -23.70 1.20
N ARG A 53 16.82 -24.34 2.16
CA ARG A 53 17.36 -25.50 2.91
C ARG A 53 17.62 -26.72 2.02
N SER A 54 16.85 -26.90 0.95
CA SER A 54 17.05 -28.01 0.00
C SER A 54 18.08 -27.71 -1.09
N GLY A 55 18.64 -26.49 -1.14
CA GLY A 55 19.53 -26.05 -2.21
C GLY A 55 18.81 -25.70 -3.51
N LEU A 56 17.47 -25.66 -3.52
CA LEU A 56 16.70 -25.24 -4.69
C LEU A 56 16.84 -23.72 -4.92
N LEU A 57 16.71 -22.93 -3.86
CA LEU A 57 16.79 -21.47 -3.91
C LEU A 57 18.15 -20.99 -3.39
N GLU A 58 19.15 -21.02 -4.26
CA GLU A 58 20.49 -20.49 -3.98
C GLU A 58 20.67 -19.11 -4.63
N ILE A 59 21.03 -18.12 -3.82
CA ILE A 59 21.35 -16.75 -4.27
C ILE A 59 22.65 -16.26 -3.60
N PRO A 60 23.41 -15.35 -4.23
CA PRO A 60 24.64 -14.82 -3.66
C PRO A 60 24.45 -14.28 -2.23
N GLY A 61 25.32 -14.67 -1.31
CA GLY A 61 25.21 -14.36 0.12
C GLY A 61 24.61 -15.49 0.94
N GLY A 62 23.50 -16.09 0.48
CA GLY A 62 22.79 -17.18 1.15
C GLY A 62 22.27 -16.86 2.56
N GLY A 63 21.40 -17.72 3.10
CA GLY A 63 20.93 -17.65 4.48
C GLY A 63 19.94 -16.51 4.75
N PHE A 64 19.16 -16.11 3.75
CA PHE A 64 18.24 -14.98 3.86
C PHE A 64 16.86 -15.37 4.40
N PHE A 65 16.48 -16.65 4.35
CA PHE A 65 15.12 -17.11 4.64
C PHE A 65 15.01 -17.81 6.00
N GLY A 66 15.97 -17.54 6.90
CA GLY A 66 15.96 -18.04 8.27
C GLY A 66 14.95 -17.33 9.18
N GLN A 67 14.53 -16.11 8.84
CA GLN A 67 13.57 -15.29 9.59
C GLN A 67 12.29 -15.07 8.77
N PRO A 68 11.11 -14.90 9.42
CA PRO A 68 9.84 -14.64 8.75
C PRO A 68 9.71 -13.18 8.32
N SER A 69 10.70 -12.67 7.58
CA SER A 69 10.73 -11.29 7.13
C SER A 69 11.64 -11.10 5.92
N TRP A 70 11.19 -10.26 4.98
CA TRP A 70 11.96 -9.88 3.81
C TRP A 70 13.06 -8.83 4.08
N ASN A 71 13.17 -8.27 5.29
CA ASN A 71 14.15 -7.21 5.60
C ASN A 71 15.61 -7.62 5.28
N GLN A 72 16.00 -8.89 5.47
CA GLN A 72 17.39 -9.32 5.18
C GLN A 72 17.69 -9.30 3.66
N VAL A 73 16.75 -9.76 2.84
CA VAL A 73 16.85 -9.68 1.38
C VAL A 73 16.88 -8.22 0.92
N MET A 74 16.00 -7.38 1.48
CA MET A 74 15.98 -5.94 1.22
C MET A 74 17.34 -5.32 1.49
N GLN A 75 17.90 -5.55 2.68
CA GLN A 75 19.18 -4.98 3.11
C GLN A 75 20.36 -5.41 2.21
N ALA A 76 20.30 -6.59 1.60
CA ALA A 76 21.34 -7.10 0.71
C ALA A 76 21.44 -6.34 -0.63
N GLY A 77 20.42 -5.54 -0.97
CA GLY A 77 20.45 -4.57 -2.06
C GLY A 77 20.16 -5.12 -3.47
N PRO A 78 20.15 -4.23 -4.49
CA PRO A 78 19.58 -4.51 -5.81
C PRO A 78 20.17 -5.70 -6.57
N ALA A 79 21.45 -6.01 -6.36
CA ALA A 79 22.09 -7.17 -6.98
C ALA A 79 21.48 -8.48 -6.47
N THR A 80 21.24 -8.59 -5.16
CA THR A 80 20.58 -9.74 -4.54
C THR A 80 19.12 -9.84 -4.94
N TRP A 81 18.41 -8.70 -5.02
CA TRP A 81 17.00 -8.68 -5.49
C TRP A 81 16.89 -9.21 -6.92
N SER A 82 17.81 -8.78 -7.78
CA SER A 82 17.88 -9.22 -9.18
C SER A 82 18.22 -10.72 -9.27
N ALA A 83 19.18 -11.20 -8.49
CA ALA A 83 19.55 -12.60 -8.43
C ALA A 83 18.39 -13.49 -7.93
N LEU A 84 17.69 -13.06 -6.89
CA LEU A 84 16.48 -13.72 -6.38
C LEU A 84 15.42 -13.84 -7.47
N ARG A 85 15.05 -12.73 -8.11
CA ARG A 85 14.03 -12.72 -9.16
C ARG A 85 14.43 -13.61 -10.35
N ALA A 86 15.69 -13.57 -10.76
CA ALA A 86 16.20 -14.42 -11.84
C ALA A 86 16.14 -15.90 -11.46
N ARG A 87 16.53 -16.26 -10.23
CA ARG A 87 16.48 -17.66 -9.76
C ARG A 87 15.05 -18.17 -9.65
N LEU A 88 14.15 -17.39 -9.06
CA LEU A 88 12.72 -17.73 -8.96
C LEU A 88 12.07 -17.88 -10.34
N THR A 89 12.36 -16.96 -11.27
CA THR A 89 11.92 -17.09 -12.67
C THR A 89 12.40 -18.41 -13.27
N GLY A 90 13.68 -18.75 -13.09
CA GLY A 90 14.25 -20.01 -13.59
C GLY A 90 13.63 -21.27 -12.97
N ILE A 91 13.29 -21.25 -11.68
CA ILE A 91 12.62 -22.37 -11.00
C ILE A 91 11.19 -22.55 -11.51
N LEU A 92 10.46 -21.44 -11.68
CA LEU A 92 9.01 -21.46 -11.87
C LEU A 92 8.57 -21.39 -13.34
N SER A 93 9.49 -21.13 -14.28
CA SER A 93 9.19 -21.10 -15.72
C SER A 93 9.00 -22.51 -16.31
N ARG A 94 8.12 -22.63 -17.31
CA ARG A 94 7.85 -23.86 -18.05
C ARG A 94 9.14 -24.50 -18.58
N GLY A 95 9.26 -25.82 -18.43
CA GLY A 95 10.45 -26.55 -18.85
C GLY A 95 11.64 -26.45 -17.88
N SER A 96 11.44 -25.87 -16.70
CA SER A 96 12.46 -25.86 -15.65
C SER A 96 12.84 -27.28 -15.23
N ARG A 97 14.14 -27.56 -15.17
CA ARG A 97 14.68 -28.80 -14.60
C ARG A 97 14.37 -28.95 -13.11
N ASP A 98 14.02 -27.84 -12.45
CA ASP A 98 13.81 -27.78 -11.02
C ASP A 98 12.34 -28.05 -10.62
N GLU A 99 11.43 -28.25 -11.60
CA GLU A 99 10.00 -28.45 -11.36
C GLU A 99 9.72 -29.53 -10.30
N ALA A 100 10.36 -30.70 -10.42
CA ALA A 100 10.12 -31.82 -9.51
C ALA A 100 10.52 -31.49 -8.06
N ALA A 101 11.60 -30.72 -7.87
CA ALA A 101 12.04 -30.27 -6.55
C ALA A 101 11.13 -29.15 -6.02
N ALA A 102 10.77 -28.18 -6.88
CA ALA A 102 9.90 -27.06 -6.50
C ALA A 102 8.52 -27.53 -6.02
N ARG A 103 7.94 -28.56 -6.64
CA ARG A 103 6.66 -29.16 -6.24
C ARG A 103 6.63 -29.65 -4.79
N GLN A 104 7.78 -30.00 -4.21
CA GLN A 104 7.89 -30.46 -2.81
C GLN A 104 7.82 -29.31 -1.80
N HIS A 105 7.89 -28.06 -2.26
CA HIS A 105 7.93 -26.86 -1.44
C HIS A 105 6.78 -25.89 -1.76
N LEU A 106 5.73 -26.38 -2.43
CA LEU A 106 4.52 -25.59 -2.70
C LEU A 106 3.47 -25.82 -1.62
N THR A 107 2.84 -24.73 -1.20
CA THR A 107 1.68 -24.71 -0.33
C THR A 107 0.50 -24.11 -1.09
N ALA A 108 -0.71 -24.66 -0.96
CA ALA A 108 -1.90 -24.03 -1.54
C ALA A 108 -2.19 -22.70 -0.83
N MET A 109 -2.42 -21.63 -1.58
CA MET A 109 -2.67 -20.31 -1.00
C MET A 109 -3.93 -20.28 -0.13
N SER A 110 -4.90 -21.16 -0.40
CA SER A 110 -6.12 -21.35 0.41
C SER A 110 -5.86 -21.84 1.82
N ASP A 111 -4.72 -22.51 2.05
CA ASP A 111 -4.38 -23.13 3.32
C ASP A 111 -3.44 -22.22 4.15
N ALA A 112 -3.05 -21.08 3.58
CA ALA A 112 -2.07 -20.18 4.12
C ALA A 112 -2.73 -19.02 4.90
N LYS A 113 -2.19 -18.73 6.08
CA LYS A 113 -2.45 -17.49 6.80
C LYS A 113 -1.32 -16.50 6.51
N MET A 114 -1.66 -15.33 5.98
CA MET A 114 -0.69 -14.27 5.71
C MET A 114 -0.34 -13.46 6.96
N HIS A 115 0.90 -12.96 7.00
CA HIS A 115 1.45 -12.14 8.09
C HIS A 115 2.09 -10.87 7.53
N MET A 116 2.53 -9.97 8.41
CA MET A 116 3.33 -8.81 8.01
C MET A 116 4.56 -9.27 7.20
N PRO A 117 4.75 -8.79 5.96
CA PRO A 117 5.81 -9.30 5.09
C PRO A 117 7.20 -8.78 5.47
N PHE A 118 7.26 -7.69 6.22
CA PHE A 118 8.49 -7.10 6.74
C PHE A 118 8.20 -6.36 8.04
N THR A 119 9.25 -6.09 8.81
CA THR A 119 9.20 -5.16 9.93
C THR A 119 9.25 -3.75 9.38
N VAL A 120 8.17 -2.99 9.60
CA VAL A 120 8.11 -1.56 9.29
C VAL A 120 9.00 -0.83 10.29
N ALA A 121 10.12 -0.29 9.81
CA ALA A 121 11.09 0.38 10.66
C ALA A 121 10.59 1.79 11.05
N GLU A 122 10.18 2.58 10.07
CA GLU A 122 9.48 3.85 10.21
C GLU A 122 8.36 3.93 9.16
N TYR A 123 7.34 4.74 9.41
CA TYR A 123 6.27 5.03 8.44
C TYR A 123 6.18 6.54 8.22
N THR A 124 6.22 6.97 6.97
CA THR A 124 5.98 8.35 6.56
C THR A 124 4.87 8.37 5.54
N ASP A 125 3.96 9.32 5.69
CA ASP A 125 2.80 9.44 4.83
C ASP A 125 2.88 10.76 4.05
N PHE A 126 2.82 10.67 2.73
CA PHE A 126 2.91 11.83 1.85
C PHE A 126 1.53 12.39 1.53
N TYR A 127 1.51 13.52 0.84
CA TYR A 127 0.29 14.15 0.36
C TYR A 127 0.38 14.45 -1.13
N ALA A 128 0.81 13.45 -1.92
CA ALA A 128 1.27 13.67 -3.28
C ALA A 128 0.18 13.61 -4.37
N GLY A 129 -1.08 13.31 -4.02
CA GLY A 129 -2.20 13.27 -4.95
C GLY A 129 -2.80 14.67 -5.18
N ARG A 130 -2.67 15.23 -6.40
CA ARG A 130 -3.15 16.61 -6.67
C ARG A 130 -4.67 16.74 -6.61
N HIS A 131 -5.38 15.76 -7.16
CA HIS A 131 -6.86 15.75 -7.10
C HIS A 131 -7.34 15.71 -5.66
N HIS A 132 -6.76 14.84 -4.83
CA HIS A 132 -7.07 14.75 -3.42
C HIS A 132 -6.79 16.07 -2.68
N ALA A 133 -5.58 16.62 -2.84
CA ALA A 133 -5.19 17.88 -2.24
C ALA A 133 -6.13 19.04 -2.63
N THR A 134 -6.57 19.06 -3.90
CA THR A 134 -7.51 20.06 -4.40
C THR A 134 -8.91 19.86 -3.82
N ASN A 135 -9.40 18.61 -3.74
CA ASN A 135 -10.72 18.30 -3.18
C ASN A 135 -10.80 18.70 -1.71
N VAL A 136 -9.87 18.22 -0.89
CA VAL A 136 -9.79 18.56 0.55
C VAL A 136 -9.63 20.06 0.74
N GLY A 137 -8.69 20.67 0.00
CA GLY A 137 -8.48 22.11 0.02
C GLY A 137 -9.73 22.91 -0.29
N THR A 138 -10.49 22.50 -1.30
CA THR A 138 -11.75 23.15 -1.68
C THR A 138 -12.79 23.07 -0.57
N MET A 139 -12.92 21.92 0.11
CA MET A 139 -13.87 21.77 1.22
C MET A 139 -13.55 22.65 2.42
N PHE A 140 -12.26 22.86 2.71
CA PHE A 140 -11.82 23.59 3.91
C PHE A 140 -11.51 25.07 3.69
N ARG A 141 -11.03 25.45 2.49
CA ARG A 141 -10.52 26.80 2.18
C ARG A 141 -11.18 27.44 0.96
N GLY A 142 -12.08 26.73 0.28
CA GLY A 142 -12.68 27.16 -0.99
C GLY A 142 -11.80 26.87 -2.20
N ALA A 143 -12.39 26.88 -3.39
CA ALA A 143 -11.74 26.46 -4.64
C ALA A 143 -10.52 27.33 -4.99
N ASP A 144 -10.60 28.64 -4.77
CA ASP A 144 -9.54 29.59 -5.10
C ASP A 144 -8.27 29.40 -4.27
N ASN A 145 -8.37 28.77 -3.09
CA ASN A 145 -7.28 28.54 -2.14
C ASN A 145 -7.09 27.05 -1.82
N ALA A 146 -7.44 26.18 -2.77
CA ALA A 146 -7.45 24.74 -2.55
C ALA A 146 -6.06 24.19 -2.22
N LEU A 147 -5.04 24.50 -3.01
CA LEU A 147 -3.67 24.04 -2.73
C LEU A 147 -2.90 25.06 -1.88
N PRO A 148 -2.21 24.63 -0.80
CA PRO A 148 -1.32 25.53 -0.10
C PRO A 148 -0.11 25.90 -0.99
N PRO A 149 0.52 27.07 -0.77
CA PRO A 149 1.54 27.60 -1.68
C PRO A 149 2.73 26.68 -1.94
N ASN A 150 3.08 25.83 -0.98
CA ASN A 150 4.21 24.90 -1.07
C ASN A 150 3.90 23.62 -1.86
N TRP A 151 2.63 23.26 -2.02
CA TRP A 151 2.23 21.92 -2.49
C TRP A 151 2.72 21.61 -3.90
N LEU A 152 2.73 22.59 -4.80
CA LEU A 152 3.20 22.41 -6.18
C LEU A 152 4.73 22.37 -6.29
N HIS A 153 5.47 22.68 -5.22
CA HIS A 153 6.93 22.81 -5.22
C HIS A 153 7.64 21.65 -4.52
N MET A 154 6.97 20.91 -3.63
CA MET A 154 7.56 19.78 -2.91
C MET A 154 6.49 18.73 -2.54
N PRO A 155 6.86 17.43 -2.48
CA PRO A 155 5.99 16.41 -1.93
C PRO A 155 5.93 16.55 -0.40
N ILE A 156 4.98 17.33 0.10
CA ILE A 156 4.77 17.45 1.55
C ILE A 156 4.36 16.09 2.13
N GLY A 157 4.74 15.84 3.38
CA GLY A 157 4.42 14.62 4.12
C GLY A 157 4.65 14.80 5.62
N TYR A 158 4.29 13.80 6.40
CA TYR A 158 4.40 13.78 7.86
C TYR A 158 4.80 12.38 8.34
N ASN A 159 5.37 12.30 9.55
CA ASN A 159 5.69 11.01 10.15
C ASN A 159 4.39 10.30 10.59
N GLY A 160 4.12 9.14 10.01
CA GLY A 160 3.04 8.26 10.42
C GLY A 160 3.42 7.43 11.64
N ARG A 161 2.59 6.43 11.97
CA ARG A 161 2.81 5.56 13.13
C ARG A 161 3.11 4.11 12.72
N ALA A 162 4.39 3.74 12.73
CA ALA A 162 4.83 2.39 12.34
C ALA A 162 4.18 1.26 13.18
N SER A 163 3.99 1.48 14.49
CA SER A 163 3.46 0.44 15.40
C SER A 163 2.00 0.04 15.14
N SER A 164 1.25 0.87 14.42
CA SER A 164 -0.15 0.63 14.06
C SER A 164 -0.32 0.19 12.61
N VAL A 165 0.79 -0.09 11.90
CA VAL A 165 0.73 -0.72 10.59
C VAL A 165 0.44 -2.21 10.77
N VAL A 166 -0.66 -2.69 10.19
CA VAL A 166 -1.16 -4.06 10.31
C VAL A 166 -1.36 -4.70 8.94
N VAL A 167 -1.36 -6.03 8.90
CA VAL A 167 -1.58 -6.77 7.66
C VAL A 167 -3.08 -6.84 7.34
N SER A 168 -3.41 -6.88 6.05
CA SER A 168 -4.74 -7.20 5.51
C SER A 168 -5.45 -8.31 6.28
N GLY A 169 -6.75 -8.12 6.53
CA GLY A 169 -7.61 -9.02 7.31
C GLY A 169 -7.63 -8.71 8.81
N SER A 170 -6.83 -7.75 9.28
CA SER A 170 -6.88 -7.29 10.67
C SER A 170 -8.14 -6.46 10.93
N ASP A 171 -8.83 -6.75 12.03
CA ASP A 171 -9.95 -5.94 12.49
C ASP A 171 -9.47 -4.56 12.97
N ILE A 172 -10.20 -3.52 12.59
CA ILE A 172 -9.90 -2.13 12.94
C ILE A 172 -10.95 -1.63 13.92
N ARG A 173 -10.54 -1.19 15.11
CA ARG A 173 -11.50 -0.69 16.10
C ARG A 173 -11.74 0.80 15.91
N ARG A 174 -13.00 1.21 15.84
CA ARG A 174 -13.37 2.64 15.84
C ARG A 174 -12.74 3.35 17.03
N PRO A 175 -11.96 4.42 16.81
CA PRO A 175 -11.24 5.07 17.89
C PRO A 175 -12.15 5.98 18.71
N TRP A 176 -11.80 6.12 19.99
CA TRP A 176 -12.23 7.23 20.82
C TRP A 176 -11.28 8.42 20.61
N GLY A 177 -11.79 9.63 20.71
CA GLY A 177 -10.96 10.84 20.66
C GLY A 177 -11.70 12.08 21.12
N GLN A 178 -11.01 13.22 21.10
CA GLN A 178 -11.66 14.51 21.32
C GLN A 178 -12.34 14.97 20.04
N LEU A 179 -13.64 15.25 20.12
CA LEU A 179 -14.44 15.78 19.04
C LEU A 179 -14.88 17.20 19.41
N LYS A 180 -14.68 18.15 18.49
CA LYS A 180 -15.18 19.53 18.59
C LYS A 180 -16.03 19.88 17.38
N GLY A 181 -17.17 19.21 17.26
CA GLY A 181 -18.18 19.53 16.24
C GLY A 181 -18.87 20.89 16.48
N PRO A 182 -19.68 21.38 15.52
CA PRO A 182 -20.43 22.63 15.65
C PRO A 182 -21.36 22.67 16.87
N ASP A 183 -21.93 21.52 17.25
CA ASP A 183 -22.87 21.39 18.37
C ASP A 183 -22.19 21.29 19.75
N HIS A 184 -20.86 21.43 19.81
CA HIS A 184 -20.10 21.33 21.05
C HIS A 184 -19.51 22.68 21.44
N ASP A 185 -19.82 23.19 22.63
CA ASP A 185 -19.16 24.40 23.17
C ASP A 185 -17.70 24.14 23.55
N LYS A 186 -17.41 22.95 24.08
CA LYS A 186 -16.09 22.43 24.46
C LYS A 186 -15.88 21.04 23.87
N PRO A 187 -14.63 20.58 23.62
CA PRO A 187 -14.42 19.25 23.08
C PRO A 187 -15.00 18.17 24.00
N ALA A 188 -15.57 17.12 23.41
CA ALA A 188 -16.08 15.96 24.11
C ALA A 188 -15.23 14.72 23.75
N PHE A 189 -14.94 13.86 24.73
CA PHE A 189 -14.22 12.61 24.49
C PHE A 189 -15.23 11.50 24.16
N MET A 190 -15.25 11.05 22.91
CA MET A 190 -16.33 10.21 22.35
C MET A 190 -15.81 9.31 21.22
N PRO A 191 -16.55 8.25 20.82
CA PRO A 191 -16.25 7.52 19.60
C PRO A 191 -16.27 8.42 18.35
N CYS A 192 -15.33 8.19 17.44
CA CYS A 192 -15.26 8.84 16.15
C CYS A 192 -16.56 8.64 15.36
N ARG A 193 -17.13 9.73 14.82
CA ARG A 193 -18.35 9.72 14.00
C ARG A 193 -18.06 9.79 12.51
N ARG A 194 -16.85 10.21 12.11
CA ARG A 194 -16.45 10.39 10.72
C ARG A 194 -15.22 9.55 10.40
N PHE A 195 -15.34 8.23 10.57
CA PHE A 195 -14.26 7.28 10.27
C PHE A 195 -14.24 6.98 8.77
N ASP A 196 -13.05 6.93 8.19
CA ASP A 196 -12.83 6.96 6.75
C ASP A 196 -11.67 6.06 6.34
N PHE A 197 -11.63 5.72 5.06
CA PHE A 197 -10.49 5.08 4.42
C PHE A 197 -9.68 6.10 3.60
N GLU A 198 -8.44 5.76 3.31
CA GLU A 198 -7.62 6.45 2.32
C GLU A 198 -6.99 5.41 1.40
N LEU A 199 -7.36 5.42 0.11
CA LEU A 199 -6.77 4.56 -0.89
C LEU A 199 -5.35 5.02 -1.19
N GLU A 200 -4.36 4.19 -0.86
CA GLU A 200 -2.95 4.50 -1.09
C GLU A 200 -2.15 3.32 -1.61
N MET A 201 -0.92 3.63 -2.04
CA MET A 201 0.15 2.66 -2.21
C MET A 201 1.29 2.98 -1.26
N GLY A 202 1.90 1.94 -0.68
CA GLY A 202 3.08 2.04 0.14
C GLY A 202 4.34 1.62 -0.63
N ALA A 203 5.31 2.51 -0.78
CA ALA A 203 6.65 2.17 -1.28
C ALA A 203 7.56 1.72 -0.13
N ILE A 204 8.34 0.66 -0.35
CA ILE A 204 9.20 0.08 0.68
C ILE A 204 10.65 0.39 0.38
N VAL A 205 11.33 1.06 1.32
CA VAL A 205 12.76 1.34 1.23
C VAL A 205 13.54 0.06 1.50
N GLY A 206 14.29 -0.40 0.50
CA GLY A 206 15.08 -1.62 0.57
C GLY A 206 16.48 -1.39 1.15
N THR A 207 17.20 -0.39 0.66
CA THR A 207 18.55 -0.05 1.11
C THR A 207 18.58 1.24 1.92
N PRO A 208 19.36 1.33 3.01
CA PRO A 208 19.42 2.51 3.84
C PRO A 208 20.19 3.66 3.18
N SER A 209 20.01 4.88 3.72
CA SER A 209 20.86 6.04 3.41
C SER A 209 21.17 6.83 4.69
N ASN A 210 22.33 7.48 4.74
CA ASN A 210 22.74 8.35 5.86
C ASN A 210 22.82 9.83 5.46
N GLY A 211 22.24 10.18 4.31
CA GLY A 211 22.30 11.52 3.75
C GLY A 211 21.40 11.66 2.53
N PRO A 212 21.37 12.85 1.91
CA PRO A 212 20.56 13.12 0.75
C PRO A 212 20.85 12.16 -0.40
N VAL A 213 19.80 11.73 -1.09
CA VAL A 213 19.90 10.93 -2.31
C VAL A 213 19.22 11.64 -3.47
N THR A 214 19.74 11.42 -4.69
CA THR A 214 19.07 11.89 -5.92
C THR A 214 17.78 11.11 -6.18
N VAL A 215 16.93 11.60 -7.09
CA VAL A 215 15.72 10.86 -7.52
C VAL A 215 16.08 9.47 -8.09
N ASP A 216 17.14 9.35 -8.87
CA ASP A 216 17.60 8.05 -9.41
C ASP A 216 18.07 7.09 -8.30
N GLN A 217 18.83 7.60 -7.33
CA GLN A 217 19.25 6.81 -6.18
C GLN A 217 18.05 6.38 -5.34
N ALA A 218 17.10 7.30 -5.11
CA ALA A 218 15.86 7.01 -4.41
C ALA A 218 15.03 5.93 -5.13
N ASP A 219 14.86 6.01 -6.45
CA ASP A 219 14.20 4.95 -7.22
C ASP A 219 14.94 3.61 -7.04
N ALA A 220 16.27 3.59 -7.14
CA ALA A 220 17.08 2.38 -6.93
C ALA A 220 17.00 1.80 -5.51
N MET A 221 16.74 2.63 -4.50
CA MET A 221 16.56 2.21 -3.10
C MET A 221 15.21 1.54 -2.85
N ILE A 222 14.18 1.77 -3.68
CA ILE A 222 12.85 1.18 -3.50
C ILE A 222 12.87 -0.31 -3.88
N PHE A 223 12.52 -1.15 -2.91
CA PHE A 223 12.45 -2.60 -3.09
C PHE A 223 11.19 -3.03 -3.85
N GLY A 224 10.05 -2.45 -3.48
CA GLY A 224 8.75 -2.82 -4.01
C GLY A 224 7.62 -2.03 -3.37
N TYR A 225 6.40 -2.46 -3.66
CA TYR A 225 5.17 -1.76 -3.31
C TYR A 225 4.13 -2.70 -2.71
N VAL A 226 3.26 -2.13 -1.87
CA VAL A 226 2.05 -2.74 -1.32
C VAL A 226 0.87 -1.79 -1.51
N LEU A 227 -0.36 -2.31 -1.46
CA LEU A 227 -1.53 -1.46 -1.22
C LEU A 227 -1.52 -1.01 0.24
N LEU A 228 -2.01 0.19 0.50
CA LEU A 228 -2.06 0.78 1.84
C LEU A 228 -3.43 1.46 2.04
N ASN A 229 -4.08 1.20 3.17
CA ASN A 229 -5.25 1.94 3.63
C ASN A 229 -4.90 2.70 4.91
N ASP A 230 -4.84 4.03 4.83
CA ASP A 230 -4.55 4.88 5.99
C ASP A 230 -5.85 5.33 6.68
N TRP A 231 -6.31 4.51 7.62
CA TRP A 231 -7.60 4.72 8.27
C TRP A 231 -7.63 6.03 9.04
N SER A 232 -8.72 6.77 8.88
CA SER A 232 -8.74 8.19 9.23
C SER A 232 -9.99 8.58 10.01
N ALA A 233 -9.82 9.06 11.24
CA ALA A 233 -10.88 9.65 12.05
C ALA A 233 -10.99 11.16 11.80
N ARG A 234 -11.78 11.57 10.79
CA ARG A 234 -11.79 12.94 10.25
C ARG A 234 -12.20 14.02 11.25
N ASP A 235 -13.09 13.70 12.17
CA ASP A 235 -13.57 14.60 13.22
C ASP A 235 -12.55 14.80 14.34
N ILE A 236 -11.81 13.75 14.71
CA ILE A 236 -10.63 13.86 15.58
C ILE A 236 -9.56 14.71 14.88
N GLN A 237 -9.28 14.40 13.61
CA GLN A 237 -8.26 15.08 12.81
C GLN A 237 -8.52 16.58 12.74
N ALA A 238 -9.75 16.99 12.42
CA ALA A 238 -10.14 18.39 12.29
C ALA A 238 -9.90 19.21 13.57
N TRP A 239 -9.98 18.58 14.75
CA TRP A 239 -9.74 19.23 16.04
C TRP A 239 -8.25 19.28 16.40
N GLU A 240 -7.49 18.22 16.14
CA GLU A 240 -6.11 18.10 16.63
C GLU A 240 -5.03 18.67 15.68
N TYR A 241 -5.28 18.72 14.37
CA TYR A 241 -4.19 18.81 13.40
C TYR A 241 -3.45 20.16 13.35
N GLN A 242 -4.03 21.23 13.91
CA GLN A 242 -3.39 22.54 13.91
C GLN A 242 -2.64 22.78 15.22
N PRO A 243 -1.35 23.18 15.18
CA PRO A 243 -0.51 23.43 14.00
C PRO A 243 0.39 22.26 13.57
N LEU A 244 0.34 21.11 14.26
CA LEU A 244 1.40 20.09 14.21
C LEU A 244 1.18 18.96 13.18
N GLY A 245 0.05 18.95 12.49
CA GLY A 245 -0.33 17.90 11.55
C GLY A 245 -1.18 16.78 12.19
N PRO A 246 -1.60 15.78 11.38
CA PRO A 246 -2.41 14.65 11.84
C PRO A 246 -1.66 13.83 12.91
N PHE A 247 -2.39 13.31 13.92
CA PHE A 247 -1.78 12.50 14.96
C PHE A 247 -2.68 11.31 15.36
N GLN A 248 -3.51 11.43 16.40
CA GLN A 248 -4.36 10.33 16.88
C GLN A 248 -5.37 9.88 15.85
N ALA A 249 -5.81 10.79 14.98
CA ALA A 249 -6.75 10.50 13.92
C ALA A 249 -6.23 9.49 12.87
N LYS A 250 -4.92 9.28 12.81
CA LYS A 250 -4.23 8.36 11.89
C LYS A 250 -3.54 7.21 12.62
N ALA A 251 -3.06 7.45 13.85
CA ALA A 251 -2.36 6.45 14.67
C ALA A 251 -3.24 5.25 15.12
N THR A 252 -4.53 5.24 14.80
CA THR A 252 -5.43 4.13 15.14
C THR A 252 -5.04 2.85 14.39
N ALA A 253 -4.89 2.94 13.07
CA ALA A 253 -4.50 1.82 12.23
C ALA A 253 -4.12 2.29 10.84
N THR A 254 -3.17 1.59 10.23
CA THR A 254 -2.87 1.65 8.80
C THR A 254 -2.77 0.20 8.32
N THR A 255 -3.49 -0.19 7.27
CA THR A 255 -3.46 -1.58 6.77
C THR A 255 -2.64 -1.67 5.49
N ILE A 256 -1.82 -2.72 5.34
CA ILE A 256 -1.12 -3.02 4.08
C ILE A 256 -1.51 -4.37 3.50
N SER A 257 -1.43 -4.51 2.16
CA SER A 257 -1.55 -5.81 1.49
C SER A 257 -0.40 -6.75 1.91
N PRO A 258 -0.63 -8.08 1.98
CA PRO A 258 0.37 -9.02 2.49
C PRO A 258 1.48 -9.34 1.49
N TRP A 259 1.28 -9.02 0.21
CA TRP A 259 2.19 -9.31 -0.89
C TRP A 259 2.95 -8.04 -1.30
N ILE A 260 4.28 -8.08 -1.19
CA ILE A 260 5.17 -7.07 -1.75
C ILE A 260 5.37 -7.37 -3.23
N ILE A 261 5.00 -6.42 -4.08
CA ILE A 261 5.29 -6.47 -5.51
C ILE A 261 6.65 -5.83 -5.75
N MET A 262 7.63 -6.62 -6.17
CA MET A 262 8.98 -6.12 -6.45
C MET A 262 8.93 -5.01 -7.50
N LYS A 263 9.69 -3.93 -7.33
CA LYS A 263 9.77 -2.84 -8.32
C LYS A 263 10.07 -3.35 -9.73
N ALA A 264 10.96 -4.33 -9.85
CA ALA A 264 11.33 -4.97 -11.11
C ALA A 264 10.17 -5.68 -11.84
N ALA A 265 9.11 -6.09 -11.12
CA ALA A 265 7.91 -6.65 -11.72
C ALA A 265 7.04 -5.56 -12.37
N LEU A 266 7.09 -4.35 -11.83
CA LEU A 266 6.29 -3.20 -12.27
C LEU A 266 6.94 -2.39 -13.39
N GLU A 267 8.23 -2.61 -13.67
CA GLU A 267 9.00 -1.90 -14.70
C GLU A 267 8.29 -1.80 -16.08
N PRO A 268 7.63 -2.85 -16.60
CA PRO A 268 6.91 -2.78 -17.88
C PRO A 268 5.71 -1.82 -17.90
N PHE A 269 5.25 -1.36 -16.73
CA PHE A 269 4.08 -0.50 -16.55
C PHE A 269 4.46 0.93 -16.20
N ARG A 270 5.73 1.31 -16.34
CA ARG A 270 6.16 2.68 -16.07
C ARG A 270 5.45 3.69 -16.97
N VAL A 271 5.07 4.81 -16.39
CA VAL A 271 4.45 5.96 -17.07
C VAL A 271 4.98 7.28 -16.53
N ASP A 272 4.88 8.33 -17.33
CA ASP A 272 5.24 9.67 -16.90
C ASP A 272 4.31 10.17 -15.80
N ALA A 273 4.86 11.02 -14.92
CA ALA A 273 4.03 11.76 -13.97
C ALA A 273 3.13 12.77 -14.72
N PRO A 274 1.97 13.15 -14.15
CA PRO A 274 1.13 14.19 -14.71
C PRO A 274 1.89 15.50 -14.96
N GLU A 275 1.47 16.24 -15.97
CA GLU A 275 2.11 17.50 -16.38
C GLU A 275 2.26 18.48 -15.20
N ARG A 276 3.49 18.97 -15.02
CA ARG A 276 3.82 19.91 -13.95
C ARG A 276 3.21 21.29 -14.21
N LYS A 277 2.60 21.90 -13.19
CA LYS A 277 2.10 23.28 -13.25
C LYS A 277 3.15 24.34 -12.93
N VAL A 278 4.22 23.95 -12.24
CA VAL A 278 5.39 24.78 -11.97
C VAL A 278 6.63 23.93 -12.18
N GLU A 279 7.72 24.54 -12.64
CA GLU A 279 8.99 23.83 -12.73
C GLU A 279 9.50 23.48 -11.32
N LEU A 280 9.88 22.22 -11.11
CA LEU A 280 10.49 21.77 -9.86
C LEU A 280 11.96 22.17 -9.79
N LEU A 281 12.44 22.40 -8.57
CA LEU A 281 13.87 22.56 -8.29
C LEU A 281 14.65 21.32 -8.77
N SER A 282 15.91 21.52 -9.15
CA SER A 282 16.74 20.49 -9.81
C SER A 282 16.81 19.16 -9.08
N TYR A 283 16.80 19.17 -7.74
CA TYR A 283 16.89 17.96 -6.92
C TYR A 283 15.64 17.06 -6.96
N LEU A 284 14.51 17.56 -7.46
CA LEU A 284 13.25 16.81 -7.62
C LEU A 284 12.86 16.60 -9.08
N LYS A 285 13.71 16.94 -10.05
CA LYS A 285 13.39 16.74 -11.46
C LYS A 285 13.20 15.25 -11.74
N ASP A 286 12.12 14.92 -12.45
CA ASP A 286 11.89 13.58 -12.95
C ASP A 286 13.03 13.20 -13.91
N THR A 287 13.58 12.00 -13.75
CA THR A 287 14.68 11.47 -14.56
C THR A 287 14.21 10.47 -15.62
N GLY A 288 12.88 10.33 -15.77
CA GLY A 288 12.20 9.45 -16.72
C GLY A 288 10.75 9.21 -16.30
N PRO A 289 10.11 8.15 -16.81
CA PRO A 289 8.82 7.66 -16.32
C PRO A 289 8.93 7.18 -14.86
N MET A 290 8.39 7.97 -13.92
CA MET A 290 8.57 7.74 -12.47
C MET A 290 7.33 7.18 -11.76
N LEU A 291 6.22 6.96 -12.48
CA LEU A 291 5.01 6.34 -11.95
C LEU A 291 4.75 5.00 -12.63
N TYR A 292 3.66 4.34 -12.22
CA TYR A 292 3.20 3.08 -12.79
C TYR A 292 1.72 3.15 -13.15
N ASP A 293 1.36 2.52 -14.26
CA ASP A 293 -0.02 2.27 -14.66
C ASP A 293 -0.56 1.07 -13.89
N ILE A 294 -1.27 1.36 -12.79
CA ILE A 294 -1.82 0.36 -11.87
C ILE A 294 -3.25 0.76 -11.59
N ASP A 295 -4.19 -0.03 -12.07
CA ASP A 295 -5.61 0.14 -11.78
C ASP A 295 -5.86 -0.19 -10.31
N LEU A 296 -6.59 0.68 -9.64
CA LEU A 296 -6.91 0.59 -8.22
C LEU A 296 -8.42 0.64 -8.02
N GLU A 297 -8.92 -0.22 -7.16
CA GLU A 297 -10.33 -0.33 -6.83
C GLU A 297 -10.53 -0.42 -5.31
N VAL A 298 -11.63 0.15 -4.83
CA VAL A 298 -12.11 -0.03 -3.45
C VAL A 298 -13.54 -0.52 -3.47
N SER A 299 -13.80 -1.62 -2.75
CA SER A 299 -15.14 -2.08 -2.44
C SER A 299 -15.46 -1.92 -0.96
N LEU A 300 -16.73 -1.63 -0.68
CA LEU A 300 -17.30 -1.52 0.66
C LEU A 300 -18.46 -2.49 0.79
N SER A 301 -18.37 -3.37 1.79
CA SER A 301 -19.39 -4.36 2.13
C SER A 301 -19.93 -4.07 3.53
N PRO A 302 -21.19 -3.64 3.67
CA PRO A 302 -21.88 -3.65 4.95
C PRO A 302 -21.96 -5.06 5.53
N GLN A 303 -22.06 -5.18 6.86
CA GLN A 303 -22.14 -6.48 7.52
C GLN A 303 -23.30 -7.32 6.95
N GLY A 304 -22.97 -8.51 6.43
CA GLY A 304 -23.95 -9.44 5.86
C GLY A 304 -24.46 -9.08 4.45
N SER A 305 -23.84 -8.09 3.79
CA SER A 305 -24.14 -7.69 2.40
C SER A 305 -22.96 -7.96 1.47
N ASP A 306 -23.24 -8.11 0.18
CA ASP A 306 -22.22 -8.12 -0.87
C ASP A 306 -21.57 -6.73 -1.01
N GLY A 307 -20.36 -6.69 -1.56
CA GLY A 307 -19.58 -5.46 -1.70
C GLY A 307 -19.99 -4.60 -2.89
N THR A 308 -20.11 -3.29 -2.67
CA THR A 308 -20.24 -2.28 -3.74
C THR A 308 -18.87 -1.69 -4.06
N THR A 309 -18.48 -1.65 -5.33
CA THR A 309 -17.31 -0.87 -5.73
C THR A 309 -17.61 0.63 -5.60
N ILE A 310 -16.92 1.31 -4.69
CA ILE A 310 -17.16 2.73 -4.39
C ILE A 310 -16.15 3.67 -5.07
N THR A 311 -15.00 3.15 -5.51
CA THR A 311 -14.02 3.93 -6.27
C THR A 311 -13.27 3.08 -7.28
N ARG A 312 -12.93 3.67 -8.43
CA ARG A 312 -11.99 3.17 -9.42
C ARG A 312 -11.09 4.29 -9.87
N THR A 313 -9.79 4.14 -9.67
CA THR A 313 -8.77 5.14 -10.03
C THR A 313 -7.51 4.41 -10.48
N ASN A 314 -6.42 5.14 -10.68
CA ASN A 314 -5.14 4.57 -11.08
C ASN A 314 -3.98 5.28 -10.37
N TYR A 315 -2.92 4.54 -10.07
CA TYR A 315 -1.72 5.10 -9.42
C TYR A 315 -1.03 6.20 -10.25
N ARG A 316 -1.18 6.17 -11.58
CA ARG A 316 -0.63 7.20 -12.49
C ARG A 316 -1.22 8.61 -12.28
N GLU A 317 -2.30 8.74 -11.51
CA GLU A 317 -2.90 10.03 -11.16
C GLU A 317 -2.08 10.79 -10.09
N MET A 318 -1.12 10.12 -9.43
CA MET A 318 -0.25 10.73 -8.43
C MET A 318 0.61 11.83 -9.04
N TYR A 319 0.75 12.97 -8.35
CA TYR A 319 1.53 14.08 -8.90
C TYR A 319 3.02 13.91 -8.59
N TYR A 320 3.39 13.45 -7.40
CA TYR A 320 4.78 13.11 -7.08
C TYR A 320 4.99 11.60 -7.01
N SER A 321 6.10 11.12 -7.57
CA SER A 321 6.48 9.72 -7.49
C SER A 321 7.08 9.36 -6.12
N ALA A 322 7.08 8.08 -5.78
CA ALA A 322 7.79 7.58 -4.59
C ALA A 322 9.29 7.93 -4.59
N ALA A 323 9.92 7.97 -5.76
CA ALA A 323 11.32 8.39 -5.89
C ALA A 323 11.51 9.88 -5.52
N GLN A 324 10.62 10.77 -5.96
CA GLN A 324 10.62 12.18 -5.56
C GLN A 324 10.33 12.36 -4.08
N GLN A 325 9.36 11.61 -3.54
CA GLN A 325 9.04 11.60 -2.11
C GLN A 325 10.27 11.24 -1.27
N LEU A 326 10.95 10.14 -1.60
CA LEU A 326 12.15 9.70 -0.89
C LEU A 326 13.35 10.65 -1.07
N ALA A 327 13.57 11.19 -2.27
CA ALA A 327 14.60 12.21 -2.50
C ALA A 327 14.35 13.47 -1.66
N HIS A 328 13.09 13.93 -1.58
CA HIS A 328 12.71 15.03 -0.70
C HIS A 328 12.93 14.70 0.77
N HIS A 329 12.51 13.51 1.21
CA HIS A 329 12.58 13.08 2.60
C HIS A 329 14.02 13.10 3.13
N THR A 330 14.98 12.66 2.31
CA THR A 330 16.41 12.61 2.68
C THR A 330 17.14 13.95 2.52
N SER A 331 16.53 14.95 1.88
CA SER A 331 17.20 16.20 1.48
C SER A 331 17.75 17.03 2.66
N SER A 332 17.16 16.89 3.85
CA SER A 332 17.63 17.53 5.09
C SER A 332 18.68 16.72 5.85
N GLY A 333 19.09 15.56 5.31
CA GLY A 333 19.96 14.59 6.00
C GLY A 333 19.22 13.55 6.82
N CYS A 334 17.89 13.42 6.67
CA CYS A 334 17.12 12.35 7.32
C CYS A 334 17.66 10.98 6.87
N PRO A 335 18.10 10.11 7.80
CA PRO A 335 18.55 8.77 7.46
C PRO A 335 17.35 7.88 7.14
N MET A 336 17.51 7.03 6.13
CA MET A 336 16.52 6.00 5.76
C MET A 336 17.01 4.63 6.19
N ARG A 337 16.10 3.76 6.61
CA ARG A 337 16.36 2.40 7.03
C ARG A 337 15.70 1.40 6.09
N THR A 338 16.27 0.21 6.02
CA THR A 338 15.62 -0.92 5.36
C THR A 338 14.30 -1.25 6.06
N GLY A 339 13.22 -1.30 5.30
CA GLY A 339 11.87 -1.53 5.80
C GLY A 339 11.11 -0.26 6.19
N ASP A 340 11.65 0.93 5.91
CA ASP A 340 10.83 2.14 5.99
C ASP A 340 9.70 2.08 4.94
N LEU A 341 8.51 2.47 5.36
CA LEU A 341 7.29 2.50 4.54
C LEU A 341 6.95 3.97 4.20
N LEU A 342 6.74 4.24 2.91
CA LEU A 342 6.34 5.55 2.40
C LEU A 342 4.93 5.45 1.80
N GLY A 343 3.92 5.96 2.51
CA GLY A 343 2.56 6.09 2.00
C GLY A 343 2.48 7.18 0.94
N SER A 344 1.76 6.93 -0.14
CA SER A 344 1.68 7.84 -1.27
C SER A 344 0.96 9.15 -0.92
N GLY A 345 0.11 9.12 0.11
CA GLY A 345 -1.03 10.01 0.23
C GLY A 345 -2.19 9.50 -0.63
N THR A 346 -3.40 9.87 -0.22
CA THR A 346 -4.64 9.41 -0.85
C THR A 346 -4.65 9.62 -2.37
N ILE A 347 -4.87 8.53 -3.11
CA ILE A 347 -4.89 8.49 -4.56
C ILE A 347 -6.30 8.83 -5.04
N SER A 348 -6.43 9.96 -5.72
CA SER A 348 -7.68 10.38 -6.35
C SER A 348 -7.46 10.76 -7.81
N GLY A 349 -8.43 10.45 -8.66
CA GLY A 349 -8.49 10.89 -10.06
C GLY A 349 -9.40 12.09 -10.27
N PRO A 350 -9.56 12.52 -11.54
CA PRO A 350 -10.35 13.71 -11.88
C PRO A 350 -11.87 13.51 -11.72
N ALA A 351 -12.37 12.27 -11.84
CA ALA A 351 -13.79 11.96 -11.73
C ALA A 351 -14.24 11.77 -10.28
N LYS A 352 -15.52 12.05 -9.97
CA LYS A 352 -16.08 11.80 -8.63
C LYS A 352 -15.94 10.33 -8.21
N SER A 353 -16.17 9.39 -9.13
CA SER A 353 -16.02 7.94 -8.91
C SER A 353 -14.57 7.46 -8.79
N ALA A 354 -13.60 8.35 -8.93
CA ALA A 354 -12.17 8.06 -8.81
C ALA A 354 -11.55 8.69 -7.55
N ARG A 355 -12.38 9.18 -6.61
CA ARG A 355 -11.93 9.78 -5.35
C ARG A 355 -11.53 8.70 -4.35
N GLY A 356 -10.43 8.92 -3.63
CA GLY A 356 -9.76 7.92 -2.80
C GLY A 356 -10.19 7.87 -1.33
N SER A 357 -11.28 8.54 -0.95
CA SER A 357 -11.81 8.55 0.43
C SER A 357 -13.31 8.80 0.46
N LEU A 358 -14.01 8.38 1.51
CA LEU A 358 -15.42 8.75 1.71
C LEU A 358 -15.59 10.23 1.99
N LEU A 359 -14.60 10.89 2.62
CA LEU A 359 -14.58 12.35 2.75
C LEU A 359 -14.80 13.02 1.39
N GLU A 360 -14.11 12.54 0.36
CA GLU A 360 -14.22 13.08 -1.00
C GLU A 360 -15.45 12.57 -1.75
N LEU A 361 -15.73 11.26 -1.70
CA LEU A 361 -16.88 10.65 -2.39
C LEU A 361 -18.20 11.25 -1.91
N SER A 362 -18.32 11.46 -0.59
CA SER A 362 -19.50 12.05 0.03
C SER A 362 -19.49 13.57 0.13
N TRP A 363 -18.43 14.22 -0.34
CA TRP A 363 -18.20 15.66 -0.25
C TRP A 363 -18.40 16.23 1.17
N GLY A 364 -17.68 15.66 2.13
CA GLY A 364 -17.78 16.02 3.54
C GLY A 364 -19.08 15.54 4.22
N GLY A 365 -19.75 14.54 3.65
CA GLY A 365 -21.04 14.02 4.09
C GLY A 365 -22.26 14.75 3.52
N LYS A 366 -22.07 15.73 2.63
CA LYS A 366 -23.17 16.48 2.00
C LYS A 366 -23.87 15.69 0.89
N GLU A 367 -23.17 14.73 0.29
CA GLU A 367 -23.63 13.93 -0.85
C GLU A 367 -23.42 12.44 -0.57
N PRO A 368 -24.21 11.80 0.31
CA PRO A 368 -24.05 10.39 0.64
C PRO A 368 -24.01 9.49 -0.60
N LEU A 369 -23.13 8.47 -0.57
CA LEU A 369 -23.04 7.45 -1.61
C LEU A 369 -24.13 6.39 -1.38
N ARG A 370 -24.87 6.05 -2.43
CA ARG A 370 -25.81 4.92 -2.44
C ARG A 370 -25.06 3.62 -2.74
N LEU A 371 -25.16 2.63 -1.85
CA LEU A 371 -24.63 1.28 -2.06
C LEU A 371 -25.65 0.39 -2.79
N ASP A 372 -25.18 -0.71 -3.38
CA ASP A 372 -26.02 -1.64 -4.15
C ASP A 372 -27.04 -2.38 -3.26
N CYS A 373 -26.73 -2.58 -1.98
CA CYS A 373 -27.67 -3.11 -0.99
C CYS A 373 -28.81 -2.12 -0.64
N GLY A 374 -28.76 -0.88 -1.15
CA GLY A 374 -29.76 0.13 -0.87
C GLY A 374 -29.56 0.87 0.46
N GLU A 375 -28.37 0.81 1.05
CA GLU A 375 -27.97 1.68 2.14
C GLU A 375 -27.17 2.89 1.64
N ASP A 376 -27.13 3.96 2.43
CA ASP A 376 -26.31 5.14 2.13
C ASP A 376 -25.07 5.18 3.04
N ARG A 377 -23.98 5.77 2.55
CA ARG A 377 -22.75 5.99 3.31
C ARG A 377 -22.19 7.39 3.07
N SER A 378 -21.93 8.09 4.17
CA SER A 378 -21.09 9.30 4.18
C SER A 378 -19.70 9.03 4.77
N PHE A 379 -19.66 8.15 5.77
CA PHE A 379 -18.48 7.67 6.48
C PHE A 379 -18.76 6.21 6.87
N LEU A 380 -17.74 5.50 7.33
CA LEU A 380 -17.85 4.10 7.69
C LEU A 380 -18.71 3.88 8.93
N LEU A 381 -19.58 2.88 8.88
CA LEU A 381 -20.37 2.36 9.99
C LEU A 381 -19.70 1.12 10.58
N ASP A 382 -20.07 0.78 11.81
CA ASP A 382 -19.58 -0.43 12.45
C ASP A 382 -20.08 -1.68 11.70
N GLY A 383 -19.20 -2.65 11.48
CA GLY A 383 -19.44 -3.83 10.67
C GLY A 383 -19.15 -3.66 9.18
N ASP A 384 -18.85 -2.45 8.71
CA ASP A 384 -18.41 -2.24 7.33
C ASP A 384 -17.02 -2.85 7.10
N THR A 385 -16.87 -3.61 6.01
CA THR A 385 -15.57 -4.13 5.52
C THR A 385 -15.15 -3.38 4.26
N LEU A 386 -13.95 -2.83 4.27
CA LEU A 386 -13.29 -2.21 3.11
C LEU A 386 -12.28 -3.17 2.51
N THR A 387 -12.24 -3.26 1.18
CA THR A 387 -11.24 -4.02 0.44
C THR A 387 -10.66 -3.16 -0.69
N LEU A 388 -9.36 -2.90 -0.61
CA LEU A 388 -8.57 -2.33 -1.68
C LEU A 388 -8.01 -3.46 -2.55
N SER A 389 -8.02 -3.27 -3.87
CA SER A 389 -7.35 -4.14 -4.83
C SER A 389 -6.57 -3.31 -5.84
N GLY A 390 -5.54 -3.91 -6.43
CA GLY A 390 -4.68 -3.24 -7.41
C GLY A 390 -4.11 -4.22 -8.42
N VAL A 391 -4.10 -3.81 -9.68
CA VAL A 391 -3.67 -4.64 -10.81
C VAL A 391 -2.95 -3.81 -11.87
N ALA A 392 -1.76 -4.26 -12.30
CA ALA A 392 -1.12 -3.76 -13.52
C ALA A 392 -1.42 -4.72 -14.68
N GLN A 393 -2.07 -4.22 -15.74
CA GLN A 393 -2.55 -5.04 -16.85
C GLN A 393 -1.50 -5.19 -17.95
N GLY A 394 -1.01 -6.42 -18.16
CA GLY A 394 -0.08 -6.76 -19.23
C GLY A 394 -0.76 -7.37 -20.46
N ASP A 395 0.05 -7.73 -21.45
CA ASP A 395 -0.41 -8.44 -22.65
C ASP A 395 -0.65 -9.93 -22.33
N GLY A 396 -1.91 -10.27 -22.06
CA GLY A 396 -2.35 -11.65 -21.74
C GLY A 396 -2.06 -12.12 -20.31
N TYR A 397 -1.70 -11.21 -19.40
CA TYR A 397 -1.50 -11.49 -17.98
C TYR A 397 -1.74 -10.23 -17.14
N MET A 398 -1.74 -10.37 -15.82
CA MET A 398 -1.81 -9.25 -14.91
C MET A 398 -0.85 -9.41 -13.73
N ILE A 399 -0.44 -8.30 -13.12
CA ILE A 399 0.30 -8.27 -11.85
C ILE A 399 -0.62 -7.72 -10.79
N GLY A 400 -1.16 -8.59 -9.94
CA GLY A 400 -2.03 -8.20 -8.84
C GLY A 400 -1.29 -8.07 -7.51
N PHE A 401 -1.81 -7.20 -6.65
CA PHE A 401 -1.29 -6.92 -5.32
C PHE A 401 -1.92 -7.77 -4.21
N GLY A 402 -2.85 -8.67 -4.57
CA GLY A 402 -3.77 -9.29 -3.61
C GLY A 402 -4.77 -8.25 -3.08
N GLN A 403 -5.22 -8.45 -1.84
CA GLN A 403 -6.21 -7.59 -1.20
C GLN A 403 -5.63 -6.91 0.04
N CYS A 404 -5.99 -5.64 0.25
CA CYS A 404 -5.81 -4.93 1.51
C CYS A 404 -7.20 -4.69 2.11
N THR A 405 -7.58 -5.54 3.07
CA THR A 405 -8.92 -5.62 3.65
C THR A 405 -8.90 -5.32 5.14
N GLY A 406 -9.94 -4.68 5.66
CA GLY A 406 -10.18 -4.55 7.09
C GLY A 406 -11.64 -4.27 7.41
N THR A 407 -12.10 -4.77 8.56
CA THR A 407 -13.47 -4.58 9.06
C THR A 407 -13.47 -3.61 10.23
N LEU A 408 -14.38 -2.64 10.21
CA LEU A 408 -14.53 -1.69 11.29
C LEU A 408 -15.35 -2.28 12.43
N LEU A 409 -14.72 -2.55 13.57
CA LEU A 409 -15.39 -2.95 14.80
C LEU A 409 -15.94 -1.72 15.54
N PRO A 410 -17.03 -1.90 16.32
CA PRO A 410 -17.49 -0.90 17.25
C PRO A 410 -16.40 -0.41 18.20
N ALA A 411 -16.50 0.87 18.55
CA ALA A 411 -15.70 1.44 19.62
C ALA A 411 -15.95 0.68 20.93
N LEU A 412 -14.98 0.66 21.83
CA LEU A 412 -15.17 0.08 23.16
C LEU A 412 -16.32 0.80 23.88
N GLU A 413 -17.21 0.07 24.57
CA GLU A 413 -18.29 0.68 25.37
C GLU A 413 -17.74 1.62 26.45
N ALA A 414 -16.64 1.22 27.10
CA ALA A 414 -15.92 2.03 28.07
C ALA A 414 -14.39 1.88 27.84
N PRO A 415 -13.71 2.86 27.22
CA PRO A 415 -12.33 2.71 26.74
C PRO A 415 -11.28 2.60 27.84
N TYR A 416 -11.65 2.81 29.10
CA TYR A 416 -10.75 2.80 30.26
C TYR A 416 -11.18 1.83 31.36
N THR A 417 -12.23 1.05 31.15
CA THR A 417 -12.65 0.05 32.15
C THR A 417 -12.00 -1.27 31.78
N ALA A 418 -11.18 -1.79 32.71
CA ALA A 418 -10.40 -3.02 32.54
C ALA A 418 -11.28 -4.27 32.44
#